data_AF-A0AAU2A529-F1
#
_entry.id   AF-A0AAU2A529-F1
#
_cell.length_a   1.000
_cell.length_b   1.000
_cell.length_c   1.000
_cell.angle_alpha   90.00
_cell.angle_beta   90.00
_cell.angle_gamma   90.00
#
_symmetry.space_group_name_H-M   'P 1'
#
loop_
_entity.id
_entity.type
_entity.pdbx_description
1 polymer ?
#
loop_
_entity_poly.entity_id
_entity_poly.type
_entity_poly.pdbx_seq_one_letter_code
_entity_poly.pdbx_strand_id
1 'polypeptide(L)' 'MDKYVINKDFSGKREIKATGYATIGEFIDFYEVDSHGDTVVTLRIRASLVETIERIAA' A
#
# COMPACT_ATOMS: atom_id res chain seq x y z
N MET A 1 -2.92 -13.10 2.88
CA MET A 1 -2.27 -11.78 2.71
C MET A 1 -2.69 -11.26 1.37
N ASP A 2 -3.38 -10.13 1.35
CA ASP A 2 -3.83 -9.50 0.11
C ASP A 2 -2.63 -8.86 -0.60
N LYS A 3 -2.65 -8.83 -1.93
CA LYS A 3 -1.69 -8.06 -2.72
C LYS A 3 -2.38 -6.81 -3.22
N TYR A 4 -1.70 -5.67 -3.14
CA TYR A 4 -2.17 -4.42 -3.71
C TYR A 4 -1.25 -4.02 -4.85
N VAL A 5 -1.79 -3.51 -5.95
CA VAL A 5 -1.01 -2.80 -6.95
C VAL A 5 -1.26 -1.32 -6.80
N ILE A 6 -0.17 -0.58 -6.64
CA ILE A 6 -0.15 0.87 -6.75
C ILE A 6 0.25 1.22 -8.17
N ASN A 7 -0.57 2.03 -8.83
CA ASN A 7 -0.17 2.71 -10.05
C ASN A 7 0.55 3.99 -9.66
N LYS A 8 1.88 4.01 -9.86
CA LYS A 8 2.75 5.10 -9.42
C LYS A 8 3.20 5.91 -10.64
N ASP A 9 2.74 7.16 -10.70
CA ASP A 9 3.39 8.25 -11.43
C ASP A 9 3.82 7.90 -12.88
N PHE A 10 2.90 7.31 -13.65
CA PHE A 10 3.01 7.10 -15.11
C PHE A 10 4.22 6.27 -15.62
N SER A 11 4.93 5.52 -14.78
CA SER A 11 6.09 4.70 -15.21
C SER A 11 5.94 3.20 -14.97
N GLY A 12 4.95 2.75 -14.18
CA GLY A 12 4.65 1.32 -14.03
C GLY A 12 3.76 0.97 -12.85
N LYS A 13 3.23 -0.26 -12.89
CA LYS A 13 2.52 -0.90 -11.78
C LYS A 13 3.53 -1.44 -10.77
N ARG A 14 3.35 -1.14 -9.49
CA ARG A 14 4.15 -1.74 -8.41
C ARG A 14 3.27 -2.60 -7.51
N GLU A 15 3.61 -3.88 -7.41
CA GLU A 15 3.02 -4.78 -6.41
C GLU A 15 3.56 -4.47 -5.02
N ILE A 16 2.65 -4.39 -4.06
CA ILE A 16 2.92 -4.21 -2.64
C ILE A 16 2.15 -5.27 -1.87
N LYS A 17 2.88 -5.93 -0.98
CA LYS A 17 2.31 -6.88 -0.03
C LYS A 17 1.91 -6.10 1.21
N ALA A 18 0.63 -6.10 1.52
CA ALA A 18 0.08 -5.43 2.70
C ALA A 18 -1.21 -6.12 3.13
N THR A 19 -1.56 -5.96 4.40
CA THR A 19 -2.87 -6.37 4.92
C THR A 19 -3.94 -5.30 4.66
N GLY A 20 -3.54 -4.05 4.49
CA GLY A 20 -4.42 -2.96 4.05
C GLY A 20 -3.66 -1.65 3.87
N TYR A 21 -4.40 -0.56 3.67
CA TYR A 21 -3.86 0.79 3.59
C TYR A 21 -4.82 1.85 4.15
N ALA A 22 -4.27 2.98 4.61
CA ALA A 22 -5.02 4.13 5.08
C ALA A 22 -4.38 5.43 4.63
N THR A 23 -5.20 6.45 4.37
CA THR A 23 -4.73 7.80 4.04
C THR A 23 -4.53 8.60 5.33
N ILE A 24 -3.30 9.03 5.58
CA ILE A 24 -2.89 9.83 6.74
C ILE A 24 -2.32 11.16 6.25
N GLY A 25 -3.13 12.22 6.30
CA GLY A 25 -2.75 13.53 5.76
C GLY A 25 -2.46 13.46 4.26
N GLU A 26 -1.25 13.83 3.85
CA GLU A 26 -0.82 13.78 2.45
C GLU A 26 -0.29 12.40 2.01
N PHE A 27 -0.31 11.41 2.89
CA PHE A 27 0.31 10.11 2.67
C PHE A 27 -0.72 8.98 2.65
N ILE A 28 -0.36 7.90 1.97
CA ILE A 28 -1.02 6.61 2.04
C ILE A 28 -0.03 5.64 2.68
N ASP A 29 -0.43 5.08 3.81
CA ASP A 29 0.34 4.09 4.56
C ASP A 29 -0.23 2.72 4.29
N PHE A 30 0.62 1.82 3.80
CA PHE A 30 0.35 0.40 3.68
C PHE A 30 0.86 -0.29 4.93
N TYR A 31 0.05 -1.18 5.49
CA TYR A 31 0.34 -1.85 6.74
C TYR A 31 0.31 -3.36 6.61
N GLU A 32 1.17 -4.04 7.36
CA GLU A 32 1.13 -5.47 7.60
C GLU A 32 1.04 -5.78 9.09
N VAL A 33 0.57 -6.98 9.40
CA VAL A 33 0.63 -7.53 10.74
C VAL A 33 1.89 -8.39 10.82
N ASP A 34 2.79 -8.06 11.75
CA ASP A 34 4.04 -8.79 11.95
C ASP A 34 3.81 -10.14 12.66
N SER A 35 4.88 -10.89 12.95
CA SER A 35 4.79 -12.17 13.65
C SER A 35 4.29 -12.08 15.09
N HIS A 36 4.31 -10.90 15.69
CA HIS A 36 3.88 -10.64 17.06
C HIS A 36 2.43 -10.12 17.13
N GLY A 37 1.80 -9.87 15.99
CA GLY A 37 0.44 -9.32 15.91
C GLY A 37 0.42 -7.78 15.86
N ASP A 38 1.58 -7.13 15.78
CA ASP A 38 1.69 -5.68 15.72
C ASP A 38 1.45 -5.18 14.30
N THR A 39 0.72 -4.07 14.17
CA THR A 39 0.51 -3.40 12.89
C THR A 39 1.68 -2.48 12.60
N VAL A 40 2.40 -2.76 11.51
CA VAL A 40 3.58 -1.99 11.09
C VAL A 40 3.38 -1.41 9.69
N VAL A 41 3.92 -0.21 9.46
CA VAL A 41 3.88 0.45 8.14
C VAL A 41 4.97 -0.12 7.24
N THR A 42 4.59 -0.76 6.15
CA THR A 42 5.52 -1.37 5.18
C THR A 42 5.91 -0.41 4.06
N LEU A 43 5.01 0.50 3.70
CA LEU A 43 5.26 1.54 2.72
C LEU A 43 4.46 2.79 3.06
N ARG A 44 5.13 3.93 3.03
CA ARG A 44 4.50 5.25 2.99
C ARG A 44 4.75 5.89 1.64
N ILE A 45 3.69 6.35 0.99
CA ILE A 45 3.76 7.05 -0.31
C ILE A 45 2.91 8.31 -0.26
N ARG A 46 3.35 9.38 -0.94
CA ARG A 46 2.52 10.59 -1.10
C ARG A 46 1.28 10.25 -1.93
N ALA A 47 0.10 10.65 -1.45
CA ALA A 47 -1.16 10.43 -2.15
C ALA A 47 -1.16 11.06 -3.55
N SER A 48 -0.47 12.19 -3.73
CA SER A 48 -0.31 12.87 -5.02
C SER A 48 0.42 12.04 -6.09
N LEU A 49 1.11 10.97 -5.70
CA LEU A 49 1.86 10.09 -6.61
C LEU A 49 1.12 8.77 -6.89
N VAL A 50 -0.10 8.62 -6.36
CA VAL A 50 -0.91 7.41 -6.45
C VAL A 50 -2.19 7.74 -7.20
N GLU A 51 -2.36 7.14 -8.38
CA GLU A 51 -3.59 7.31 -9.16
C GLU A 51 -4.64 6.29 -8.74
N THR A 52 -4.27 5.02 -8.64
CA THR A 52 -5.16 3.92 -8.24
C THR A 52 -4.46 2.93 -7.32
N ILE A 53 -5.25 2.35 -6.41
CA ILE A 53 -4.87 1.22 -5.57
C ILE A 53 -5.86 0.09 -5.88
N GLU A 54 -5.38 -0.97 -6.51
CA GLU A 54 -6.18 -2.13 -6.85
C GLU A 54 -5.80 -3.30 -5.95
N ARG A 55 -6.78 -3.96 -5.35
CA ARG A 55 -6.55 -5.22 -4.65
C ARG A 55 -6.48 -6.34 -5.67
N ILE A 56 -5.34 -7.00 -5.78
CA ILE A 56 -5.16 -8.20 -6.59
C ILE A 56 -5.28 -9.39 -5.64
N ALA A 57 -6.41 -10.10 -5.74
CA ALA A 57 -6.57 -11.38 -5.05
C ALA A 57 -5.54 -12.38 -5.62
N ALA A 58 -4.89 -13.12 -4.73
CA ALA A 58 -4.07 -14.27 -5.10
C ALA A 58 -4.95 -15.47 -5.45
#